data_AF-A0AA40LFN1-F1
#
_entry.id   AF-A0AA40LFN1-F1
#
_cell.length_a   1.000
_cell.length_b   1.000
_cell.length_c   1.000
_cell.angle_alpha   90.00
_cell.angle_beta   90.00
_cell.angle_gamma   90.00
#
_symmetry.space_group_name_H-M   'P 1'
#
loop_
_entity.id
_entity.type
_entity.pdbx_description
1 polymer ?
#
loop_
_entity_poly.entity_id
_entity_poly.type
_entity_poly.pdbx_seq_one_letter_code
_entity_poly.pdbx_strand_id
1 'polypeptide(L)'
;MWGSGRPCKKRTGTVFFHDVNLLPEDNRNLYICDIFPAHVSVAIDTFNYKLELSGMLLSRPHLLFGRYHMLEEGLDSSHEQSPKSPGFLAEIQRRWQQDGANSLGYTLLSKELQPLYTNLTVDITVPAPGAPEPS
;
A
#
# COMPACT_ATOMS: atom_id res chain seq x y z
N MET A 1 9.38 3.14 17.15
CA MET A 1 10.66 2.78 16.54
C MET A 1 10.39 1.71 15.51
N TRP A 2 10.48 2.03 14.23
CA TRP A 2 10.28 1.03 13.16
C TRP A 2 11.44 0.04 13.21
N GLY A 3 11.11 -1.27 13.21
CA GLY A 3 12.10 -2.32 13.06
C GLY A 3 12.92 -2.06 11.81
N SER A 4 14.24 -2.17 11.93
CA SER A 4 15.21 -1.90 10.87
C SER A 4 14.78 -2.57 9.56
N GLY A 5 14.26 -1.78 8.62
CA GLY A 5 14.08 -2.21 7.24
C GLY A 5 15.45 -2.62 6.72
N ARG A 6 15.61 -3.90 6.36
CA ARG A 6 16.86 -4.33 5.73
C ARG A 6 16.92 -3.66 4.35
N PRO A 7 18.01 -2.95 4.01
CA PRO A 7 18.18 -2.38 2.67
C PRO A 7 18.04 -3.49 1.63
N CYS A 8 17.51 -3.14 0.45
CA CYS A 8 17.21 -4.05 -0.66
C CYS A 8 18.35 -5.05 -0.90
N LYS A 9 18.26 -6.26 -0.34
CA LYS A 9 19.20 -7.36 -0.59
C LYS A 9 18.74 -8.04 -1.88
N LYS A 10 19.66 -8.22 -2.82
CA LYS A 10 19.50 -8.83 -4.17
C LYS A 10 18.95 -10.28 -4.21
N ARG A 11 18.22 -10.77 -3.19
CA ARG A 11 17.73 -12.16 -3.12
C ARG A 11 16.21 -12.32 -2.93
N THR A 12 15.46 -11.25 -2.70
CA THR A 12 13.99 -11.30 -2.63
C THR A 12 13.41 -10.27 -3.58
N GLY A 13 12.42 -10.66 -4.39
CA GLY A 13 11.78 -9.75 -5.35
C GLY A 13 11.21 -8.51 -4.66
N THR A 14 11.22 -7.38 -5.36
CA THR A 14 10.58 -6.14 -4.92
C THR A 14 9.08 -6.22 -5.17
N VAL A 15 8.28 -5.76 -4.21
CA VAL A 15 6.81 -5.68 -4.32
C VAL A 15 6.40 -4.21 -4.37
N PHE A 16 5.55 -3.86 -5.33
CA PHE A 16 4.91 -2.55 -5.44
C PHE A 16 3.42 -2.71 -5.16
N PHE A 17 2.92 -2.00 -4.16
CA PHE A 17 1.50 -1.86 -3.92
C PHE A 17 1.03 -0.61 -4.66
N HIS A 18 0.01 -0.75 -5.48
CA HIS A 18 -0.41 0.30 -6.39
C HIS A 18 -1.91 0.17 -6.65
N ASP A 19 -2.64 1.25 -6.45
CA ASP A 19 -4.07 1.27 -6.72
C ASP A 19 -4.33 1.10 -8.22
N VAL A 20 -5.41 0.41 -8.57
CA VAL A 20 -5.75 0.13 -9.97
C VAL A 20 -6.20 1.38 -10.74
N ASN A 21 -6.60 2.43 -10.03
CA ASN A 21 -7.11 3.68 -10.59
C ASN A 21 -6.11 4.84 -10.55
N LEU A 22 -4.89 4.65 -10.06
CA LEU A 22 -3.85 5.67 -10.11
C LEU A 22 -2.95 5.41 -11.30
N LEU A 23 -2.74 6.38 -12.19
CA LEU A 23 -1.80 6.26 -13.31
C LEU A 23 -0.70 7.31 -13.20
N PRO A 24 0.59 6.92 -13.33
CA PRO A 24 1.68 7.89 -13.34
C PRO A 24 1.62 8.76 -14.61
N GLU A 25 1.76 10.07 -14.45
CA GLU A 25 1.74 11.02 -15.57
C GLU A 25 3.08 11.10 -16.30
N ASP A 26 4.16 10.62 -15.67
CA ASP A 26 5.52 10.72 -16.19
C ASP A 26 6.27 9.39 -16.09
N ASN A 27 6.84 8.93 -17.20
CA ASN A 27 7.57 7.67 -17.28
C ASN A 27 8.95 7.69 -16.58
N ARG A 28 9.41 8.84 -16.11
CA ARG A 28 10.61 8.97 -15.26
C ARG A 28 10.32 8.61 -13.80
N ASN A 29 9.05 8.39 -13.44
CA ASN A 29 8.71 7.82 -12.15
C ASN A 29 8.93 6.30 -12.16
N LEU A 30 10.13 5.89 -11.75
CA LEU A 30 10.58 4.51 -11.87
C LEU A 30 10.06 3.64 -10.73
N TYR A 31 9.48 2.48 -11.07
CA TYR A 31 9.04 1.45 -10.13
C TYR A 31 10.23 0.55 -9.79
N ILE A 32 11.18 1.09 -9.03
CA ILE A 32 12.42 0.40 -8.62
C ILE A 32 12.58 0.37 -7.10
N CYS A 33 13.32 -0.64 -6.63
CA CYS A 33 13.65 -0.78 -5.22
C CYS A 33 14.64 0.30 -4.78
N ASP A 34 14.44 0.87 -3.59
CA ASP A 34 15.37 1.79 -2.95
C ASP A 34 15.79 1.25 -1.56
N ILE A 35 16.74 1.92 -0.90
CA ILE A 35 17.23 1.63 0.45
C ILE A 35 16.11 1.83 1.48
N PHE A 36 15.22 2.80 1.24
CA PHE A 36 14.04 3.07 2.06
C PHE A 36 12.77 2.68 1.31
N PRO A 37 11.66 2.35 2.02
CA PRO A 37 10.36 2.20 1.39
C PRO A 37 10.02 3.47 0.57
N ALA A 38 9.62 3.27 -0.67
CA ALA A 38 9.30 4.35 -1.59
C ALA A 38 7.79 4.65 -1.59
N HIS A 39 7.44 5.93 -1.55
CA HIS A 39 6.09 6.41 -1.84
C HIS A 39 6.11 7.07 -3.22
N VAL A 40 5.68 6.33 -4.24
CA VAL A 40 5.80 6.75 -5.65
C VAL A 40 4.68 7.69 -6.09
N SER A 41 3.46 7.53 -5.56
CA SER A 41 2.29 8.39 -5.77
C SER A 41 2.34 9.67 -4.94
N VAL A 42 3.30 10.53 -5.25
CA VAL A 42 3.64 11.69 -4.41
C VAL A 42 2.60 12.80 -4.48
N ALA A 43 2.09 13.08 -5.68
CA ALA A 43 1.16 14.18 -5.94
C ALA A 43 0.05 13.70 -6.87
N ILE A 44 -1.19 13.67 -6.38
CA ILE A 44 -2.35 13.20 -7.13
C ILE A 44 -3.19 14.41 -7.55
N ASP A 45 -3.70 14.37 -8.78
CA ASP A 45 -4.48 15.45 -9.40
C ASP A 45 -5.76 15.82 -8.64
N THR A 46 -6.50 14.85 -8.10
CA THR A 46 -7.71 15.08 -7.27
C THR A 46 -7.40 15.86 -5.99
N PHE A 47 -6.16 15.80 -5.49
CA PHE A 47 -5.66 16.62 -4.38
C PHE A 47 -4.95 17.90 -4.86
N ASN A 48 -5.16 18.30 -6.10
CA ASN A 48 -4.50 19.44 -6.75
C ASN A 48 -2.97 19.37 -6.63
N TYR A 49 -2.42 18.15 -6.75
CA TYR A 49 -1.00 17.84 -6.63
C TYR A 49 -0.35 18.27 -5.29
N LYS A 50 -1.15 18.45 -4.24
CA LYS A 50 -0.64 18.82 -2.92
C LYS A 50 0.07 17.64 -2.27
N LEU A 51 1.31 17.86 -1.86
CA LEU A 51 2.11 16.86 -1.16
C LEU A 51 1.63 16.70 0.28
N GLU A 52 1.14 15.51 0.62
CA GLU A 52 0.89 15.11 2.00
C GLU A 52 2.13 14.42 2.58
N LEU A 53 2.70 15.05 3.61
CA LEU A 53 3.88 14.54 4.32
C LEU A 53 3.44 13.56 5.39
N SER A 54 4.02 12.36 5.35
CA SER A 54 3.95 11.41 6.44
C SER A 54 5.15 11.65 7.38
N GLY A 55 4.96 11.48 8.69
CA GLY A 55 6.05 11.53 9.67
C GLY A 55 7.02 10.34 9.60
N MET A 56 7.08 9.66 8.45
CA MET A 56 7.90 8.47 8.21
C MET A 56 9.01 8.80 7.21
N LEU A 57 10.19 8.21 7.43
CA LEU A 57 11.29 8.31 6.47
C LEU A 57 10.99 7.43 5.25
N LEU A 58 10.59 8.05 4.15
CA LEU A 58 10.24 7.42 2.88
C LEU A 58 11.09 8.00 1.75
N SER A 59 11.50 7.17 0.81
CA SER A 59 12.01 7.66 -0.48
C SER A 59 10.85 8.18 -1.33
N ARG A 60 11.06 9.29 -2.04
CA ARG A 60 10.03 9.91 -2.89
C ARG A 60 10.67 10.39 -4.21
N PRO A 61 10.07 10.09 -5.37
CA PRO A 61 10.47 10.71 -6.62
C PRO A 61 10.26 12.24 -6.58
N HIS A 62 10.98 12.95 -7.43
CA HIS A 62 10.85 14.40 -7.54
C HIS A 62 9.43 14.79 -7.95
N LEU A 63 8.87 15.88 -7.39
CA LEU A 63 7.49 16.34 -7.65
C LEU A 63 7.18 16.64 -9.12
N LEU A 64 8.22 16.83 -9.94
CA LEU A 64 8.06 17.00 -11.39
C LEU A 64 7.64 15.71 -12.09
N PHE A 65 8.03 14.54 -11.56
CA PHE A 65 7.79 13.25 -12.19
C PHE A 65 6.90 12.34 -11.34
N GLY A 66 6.79 12.56 -10.03
CA GLY A 66 5.95 11.79 -9.11
C GLY A 66 4.45 12.15 -9.12
N ARG A 67 3.94 12.65 -10.26
CA ARG A 67 2.53 13.03 -10.42
C ARG A 67 1.69 11.85 -10.91
N TYR A 68 0.48 11.78 -10.39
CA TYR A 68 -0.50 10.75 -10.71
C TYR A 68 -1.84 11.35 -11.04
N HIS A 69 -2.47 10.75 -12.02
CA HIS A 69 -3.85 10.99 -12.38
C HIS A 69 -4.72 9.88 -11.80
N MET A 70 -5.75 10.24 -11.04
CA MET A 70 -6.77 9.30 -10.57
C MET A 70 -7.85 9.14 -11.64
N LEU A 71 -8.02 7.92 -12.15
CA LEU A 71 -9.12 7.55 -13.03
C LEU A 71 -10.40 7.52 -12.19
N GLU A 72 -11.21 8.58 -12.25
CA GLU A 72 -12.49 8.62 -11.55
C GLU A 72 -13.54 7.72 -12.23
N GLU A 73 -14.17 6.84 -11.46
CA GLU A 73 -15.57 6.46 -11.67
C GLU A 73 -16.40 7.03 -10.53
N GLY A 74 -17.08 8.16 -10.78
CA GLY A 74 -18.20 8.66 -9.98
C GLY A 74 -17.82 9.38 -8.69
N LEU A 75 -18.16 10.67 -8.62
CA LEU A 75 -18.20 11.47 -7.40
C LEU A 75 -18.74 10.67 -6.21
N ASP A 76 -17.92 10.54 -5.18
CA ASP A 76 -18.35 10.97 -3.86
C ASP A 76 -17.28 11.89 -3.27
N SER A 77 -17.61 13.17 -3.23
CA SER A 77 -16.88 14.23 -2.53
C SER A 77 -16.88 14.07 -1.00
N SER A 78 -17.09 12.86 -0.50
CA SER A 78 -16.74 12.45 0.85
C SER A 78 -15.38 11.73 0.79
N HIS A 79 -14.32 12.49 0.52
CA HIS A 79 -13.02 12.13 1.08
C HIS A 79 -13.17 12.17 2.60
N GLU A 80 -13.63 11.06 3.19
CA GLU A 80 -13.43 10.79 4.60
C GLU A 80 -11.92 10.81 4.81
N GLN A 81 -11.40 11.98 5.22
CA GLN A 81 -10.04 12.05 5.72
C GLN A 81 -9.95 11.00 6.82
N SER A 82 -9.01 10.06 6.66
CA SER A 82 -8.80 9.00 7.65
C SER A 82 -8.84 9.64 9.04
N PRO A 83 -9.66 9.13 9.97
CA PRO A 83 -9.87 9.78 11.25
C PRO A 83 -8.52 9.97 11.94
N LYS A 84 -8.09 11.23 12.06
CA LYS A 84 -6.85 11.63 12.76
C LYS A 84 -7.05 11.59 14.27
N SER A 85 -7.72 10.54 14.77
CA SER A 85 -7.93 10.34 16.19
C SER A 85 -6.61 9.89 16.83
N PRO A 86 -6.15 10.54 17.91
CA PRO A 86 -4.93 10.12 18.62
C PRO A 86 -4.96 8.64 19.02
N GLY A 87 -6.15 8.09 19.31
CA GLY A 87 -6.34 6.69 19.68
C GLY A 87 -6.05 5.70 18.54
N PHE A 88 -6.22 6.11 17.28
CA PHE A 88 -5.99 5.25 16.12
C PHE A 88 -4.52 4.86 15.97
N LEU A 89 -3.61 5.84 16.11
CA LEU A 89 -2.17 5.59 16.05
C LEU A 89 -1.68 4.74 17.23
N ALA A 90 -2.23 4.98 18.43
CA ALA A 90 -1.91 4.17 19.61
C ALA A 90 -2.33 2.70 19.41
N GLU A 91 -3.49 2.47 18.82
CA GLU A 91 -3.97 1.12 18.55
C GLU A 91 -3.15 0.40 17.47
N ILE A 92 -2.80 1.11 16.38
CA ILE A 92 -1.87 0.58 15.36
C ILE A 92 -0.54 0.21 16.02
N GLN A 93 0.03 1.11 16.83
CA GLN A 93 1.30 0.85 17.52
C GLN A 93 1.25 -0.36 18.45
N ARG A 94 0.08 -0.65 19.03
CA ARG A 94 -0.13 -1.83 19.89
C ARG A 94 -0.27 -3.12 19.09
N ARG A 95 -0.97 -3.10 17.96
CA ARG A 95 -1.35 -4.32 17.22
C ARG A 95 -0.44 -4.69 16.06
N TRP A 96 0.27 -3.75 15.43
CA TRP A 96 0.95 -3.97 14.13
C TRP A 96 1.95 -5.14 14.09
N GLN A 97 2.50 -5.58 15.24
CA GLN A 97 3.40 -6.74 15.31
C GLN A 97 2.66 -8.07 15.32
N GLN A 98 1.39 -8.08 15.75
CA GLN A 98 0.56 -9.26 15.93
C GLN A 98 -0.55 -9.36 14.88
N ASP A 99 -0.92 -8.24 14.27
CA ASP A 99 -1.98 -8.10 13.27
C ASP A 99 -1.35 -7.64 11.94
N GLY A 100 -1.14 -8.58 11.02
CA GLY A 100 -0.51 -8.34 9.73
C GLY A 100 -0.25 -9.62 8.94
N ALA A 101 0.82 -9.63 8.13
CA ALA A 101 1.16 -10.76 7.26
C ALA A 101 1.43 -12.08 8.02
N ASN A 102 1.76 -11.99 9.32
CA ASN A 102 1.98 -13.14 10.21
C ASN A 102 0.69 -13.73 10.79
N SER A 103 -0.45 -13.06 10.62
CA SER A 103 -1.76 -13.45 11.16
C SER A 103 -2.86 -13.39 10.10
N LEU A 104 -2.50 -13.37 8.81
CA LEU A 104 -3.46 -13.29 7.71
C LEU A 104 -4.01 -14.67 7.39
N GLY A 105 -5.31 -14.86 7.60
CA GLY A 105 -6.05 -16.01 7.09
C GLY A 105 -6.58 -15.73 5.69
N TYR A 106 -6.32 -16.64 4.75
CA TYR A 106 -6.89 -16.58 3.41
C TYR A 106 -6.95 -17.97 2.77
N THR A 107 -7.89 -18.14 1.84
CA THR A 107 -7.97 -19.30 0.94
C THR A 107 -7.89 -18.83 -0.51
N LEU A 108 -7.04 -19.45 -1.32
CA LEU A 108 -7.01 -19.18 -2.76
C LEU A 108 -8.17 -19.91 -3.44
N LEU A 109 -9.12 -19.15 -3.99
CA LEU A 109 -10.28 -19.69 -4.71
C LEU A 109 -9.96 -19.96 -6.18
N SER A 110 -9.29 -19.01 -6.85
CA SER A 110 -8.88 -19.19 -8.24
C SER A 110 -7.58 -18.45 -8.55
N LYS A 111 -6.85 -18.96 -9.55
CA LYS A 111 -5.65 -18.35 -10.11
C LYS A 111 -5.72 -18.42 -11.63
N GLU A 112 -5.90 -17.27 -12.27
CA GLU A 112 -6.03 -17.16 -13.71
C GLU A 112 -4.85 -16.36 -14.27
N LEU A 113 -4.07 -16.98 -15.15
CA LEU A 113 -2.95 -16.32 -15.83
C LEU A 113 -3.48 -15.66 -17.11
N GLN A 114 -3.43 -14.33 -17.15
CA GLN A 114 -3.75 -13.52 -18.33
C GLN A 114 -2.44 -13.08 -19.01
N PRO A 115 -2.47 -12.71 -20.31
CA PRO A 115 -1.26 -12.27 -21.01
C PRO A 115 -0.55 -11.07 -20.37
N LEU A 116 -1.29 -10.20 -19.67
CA LEU A 116 -0.77 -8.95 -19.08
C LEU A 116 -0.77 -8.93 -17.55
N TYR A 117 -1.46 -9.85 -16.89
CA TYR A 117 -1.57 -9.90 -15.42
C TYR A 117 -1.95 -11.30 -14.93
N THR A 118 -1.85 -11.54 -13.63
CA THR A 118 -2.41 -12.75 -13.00
C THR A 118 -3.54 -12.33 -12.07
N ASN A 119 -4.73 -12.89 -12.27
CA ASN A 119 -5.86 -12.67 -11.39
C ASN A 119 -5.86 -13.74 -10.28
N LEU A 120 -5.90 -13.30 -9.03
CA LEU A 120 -6.00 -14.16 -7.86
C LEU A 120 -7.30 -13.84 -7.15
N THR A 121 -8.24 -14.78 -7.14
CA THR A 121 -9.45 -14.66 -6.34
C THR A 121 -9.19 -15.33 -5.00
N VAL A 122 -9.30 -14.59 -3.91
CA VAL A 122 -9.00 -15.06 -2.55
C VAL A 122 -10.20 -14.83 -1.63
N ASP A 123 -10.46 -15.79 -0.76
CA ASP A 123 -11.36 -15.64 0.37
C ASP A 123 -10.55 -15.23 1.60
N ILE A 124 -10.85 -14.06 2.15
CA ILE A 124 -10.17 -13.48 3.33
C ILE A 124 -11.02 -13.58 4.61
N THR A 125 -12.15 -14.27 4.55
CA THR A 125 -13.05 -14.44 5.70
C THR A 125 -12.64 -15.60 6.61
N VAL A 126 -11.67 -16.41 6.15
CA VAL A 126 -11.15 -17.54 6.92
C VAL A 126 -10.17 -17.08 8.01
N PRO A 127 -10.23 -17.65 9.23
CA PRO A 127 -9.26 -17.37 10.27
C PRO A 127 -7.85 -17.79 9.87
N ALA A 128 -6.85 -17.14 10.48
CA ALA A 128 -5.46 -17.55 10.32
C ALA A 128 -5.26 -18.98 10.83
N PRO A 129 -4.44 -19.81 10.15
CA PRO A 129 -4.11 -21.15 10.64
C PRO A 129 -3.54 -21.10 12.06
N GLY A 130 -4.25 -21.70 13.03
CA GLY A 130 -3.86 -21.70 14.44
C GLY A 130 -4.41 -20.55 15.30
N ALA A 131 -5.33 -19.73 14.76
CA ALA A 131 -6.11 -18.81 15.58
C ALA A 131 -7.01 -19.60 16.57
N PRO A 132 -7.13 -19.16 17.84
CA PRO A 132 -8.07 -19.76 18.76
C PRO A 132 -9.50 -19.59 18.22
N GLU A 133 -10.30 -20.66 18.24
CA GLU A 133 -11.72 -20.55 17.89
C GLU A 133 -12.42 -19.58 18.85
N PRO A 134 -13.33 -18.73 18.36
CA PRO A 134 -14.14 -17.90 19.23
C PRO A 134 -15.02 -18.80 20.10
N SER A 135 -14.80 -18.73 21.42
CA SER A 135 -15.62 -19.37 22.46
C SER A 135 -17.02 -18.80 22.56
#